data_AF-A0A929T6S1-F1
#
_entry.id   AF-A0A929T6S1-F1
#
_cell.length_a   1.000
_cell.length_b   1.000
_cell.length_c   1.000
_cell.angle_alpha   90.00
_cell.angle_beta   90.00
_cell.angle_gamma   90.00
#
_symmetry.space_group_name_H-M   'P 1'
#
loop_
_entity.id
_entity.type
_entity.pdbx_description
1 polymer ?
#
loop_
_entity_poly.entity_id
_entity_poly.type
_entity_poly.pdbx_seq_one_letter_code
_entity_poly.pdbx_strand_id
1 'polypeptide(L)' 'YCKMARGEMVRFMAENRIEKPEGIKQFAVMGYHFSEELSSKKEYVFLRKND' A
#
# COMPACT_ATOMS: atom_id res chain seq x y z
N TYR A 1 -12.03 5.81 -5.53
CA TYR A 1 -11.15 4.63 -5.74
C TYR A 1 -10.58 4.02 -4.46
N CYS A 2 -10.52 4.73 -3.33
CA CYS A 2 -9.91 4.22 -2.08
C CYS A 2 -10.59 2.98 -1.45
N LYS A 3 -11.83 2.65 -1.84
CA LYS A 3 -12.47 1.39 -1.43
C LYS A 3 -11.88 0.18 -2.17
N MET A 4 -11.62 0.31 -3.47
CA MET A 4 -11.00 -0.75 -4.28
C MET A 4 -9.53 -0.96 -3.92
N ALA A 5 -8.77 0.12 -3.72
CA ALA A 5 -7.36 0.04 -3.32
C ALA A 5 -7.15 -0.75 -2.01
N ARG A 6 -8.10 -0.68 -1.06
CA ARG A 6 -8.04 -1.47 0.18
C ARG A 6 -8.26 -2.96 -0.08
N GLY A 7 -9.17 -3.32 -0.97
CA GLY A 7 -9.37 -4.72 -1.37
C GLY A 7 -8.12 -5.29 -2.04
N GLU A 8 -7.55 -4.52 -2.97
CA GLU A 8 -6.30 -4.89 -3.65
C GLU A 8 -5.11 -5.01 -2.70
N MET A 9 -5.03 -4.15 -1.69
CA MET A 9 -4.00 -4.22 -0.65
C MET A 9 -4.09 -5.50 0.17
N VAL A 10 -5.30 -5.91 0.59
CA VAL A 10 -5.52 -7.18 1.28
C VAL A 10 -5.18 -8.37 0.37
N ARG A 11 -5.60 -8.31 -0.90
CA ARG A 11 -5.27 -9.33 -1.89
C ARG A 11 -3.76 -9.48 -2.07
N PHE A 12 -3.04 -8.37 -2.23
CA PHE A 12 -1.58 -8.34 -2.36
C PHE A 12 -0.88 -8.96 -1.15
N MET A 13 -1.33 -8.66 0.07
CA MET A 13 -0.81 -9.30 1.28
C MET A 13 -1.01 -10.81 1.27
N ALA A 14 -2.19 -11.27 0.89
CA ALA A 14 -2.51 -12.69 0.85
C ALA A 14 -1.69 -13.44 -0.21
N GLU A 15 -1.58 -12.89 -1.43
CA GLU A 15 -0.83 -13.49 -2.54
C GLU A 15 0.67 -13.59 -2.23
N ASN A 16 1.25 -12.57 -1.58
CA ASN A 16 2.67 -12.51 -1.25
C ASN A 16 3.01 -13.05 0.14
N ARG A 17 2.01 -13.57 0.88
CA ARG A 17 2.16 -14.05 2.27
C ARG A 17 2.88 -13.02 3.16
N ILE A 18 2.46 -11.77 3.08
CA ILE A 18 3.05 -10.69 3.86
C ILE A 18 2.56 -10.81 5.30
N GLU A 19 3.46 -11.20 6.20
CA GLU A 19 3.19 -11.28 7.64
C GLU A 19 3.69 -10.06 8.40
N LYS A 20 4.62 -9.30 7.82
CA LYS A 20 5.23 -8.12 8.43
C LYS A 20 4.71 -6.84 7.76
N PRO A 21 4.45 -5.78 8.54
CA PRO A 21 4.01 -4.50 7.99
C PRO A 21 5.03 -3.91 7.00
N GLU A 22 6.32 -4.22 7.12
CA GLU A 22 7.34 -3.73 6.19
C GLU A 22 7.12 -4.24 4.74
N GLY A 23 6.54 -5.42 4.56
CA GLY A 23 6.26 -5.98 3.23
C GLY A 23 5.19 -5.20 2.46
N ILE A 24 4.30 -4.49 3.17
CA ILE A 24 3.25 -3.69 2.52
C ILE A 24 3.81 -2.46 1.79
N LYS A 25 5.04 -2.02 2.12
CA LYS A 25 5.69 -0.88 1.47
C LYS A 25 5.89 -1.10 -0.03
N GLN A 26 5.92 -2.36 -0.47
CA GLN A 26 6.03 -2.74 -1.87
C GLN A 26 4.70 -2.67 -2.63
N PHE A 27 3.59 -2.33 -1.97
CA PHE A 27 2.30 -2.20 -2.61
C PHE A 27 2.30 -1.02 -3.61
N ALA A 28 2.18 -1.34 -4.89
CA ALA A 28 2.23 -0.39 -6.00
C ALA A 28 1.02 -0.48 -6.96
N VAL A 29 -0.13 -0.96 -6.46
CA VAL A 29 -1.29 -1.30 -7.31
C VAL A 29 -2.12 -0.05 -7.65
N MET A 30 -2.70 -0.01 -8.85
CA MET A 30 -3.54 1.10 -9.34
C MET A 30 -2.88 2.48 -9.28
N GLY A 31 -1.55 2.54 -9.42
CA GLY A 31 -0.77 3.78 -9.36
C GLY A 31 -0.63 4.38 -7.96
N TYR A 32 -1.07 3.66 -6.92
CA TYR A 32 -0.67 3.98 -5.55
C TYR A 32 0.78 3.58 -5.34
N HIS A 33 1.55 4.37 -4.59
CA HIS A 33 2.92 4.07 -4.19
C HIS A 33 3.14 4.51 -2.75
N PHE A 34 4.01 3.80 -2.04
CA PHE A 34 4.40 4.15 -0.69
C PHE A 34 5.20 5.46 -0.67
N SER A 35 4.85 6.39 0.22
CA SER A 35 5.59 7.62 0.45
C SER A 35 6.30 7.54 1.80
N GLU A 36 7.61 7.34 1.79
CA GLU A 36 8.40 7.26 3.01
C GLU A 36 8.40 8.59 3.79
N GLU A 37 8.40 9.72 3.08
CA GLU A 37 8.42 11.07 3.66
C GLU A 37 7.17 11.38 4.49
N LEU A 38 6.00 10.88 4.07
CA LEU A 38 4.74 11.05 4.78
C LEU A 38 4.41 9.88 5.71
N SER A 39 5.17 8.79 5.62
CA SER A 39 4.94 7.59 6.42
C SER A 39 5.72 7.63 7.73
N SER A 40 5.13 7.04 8.76
CA SER A 40 5.73 6.86 10.07
C SER A 40 5.79 5.38 10.44
N LYS A 41 6.35 5.08 11.62
CA LYS A 41 6.36 3.71 12.16
C LYS A 41 4.97 3.15 12.48
N LYS A 42 3.97 4.04 12.63
CA LYS A 42 2.60 3.66 12.98
C LYS A 42 1.63 3.76 11.81
N GLU A 43 1.93 4.61 10.83
CA GLU A 43 1.02 4.91 9.74
C GLU A 43 1.78 4.95 8.41
N TYR A 44 1.31 4.16 7.45
CA TYR A 44 1.87 4.15 6.10
C TYR A 44 0.96 4.90 5.14
N VAL A 45 1.53 5.89 4.46
CA VAL A 45 0.84 6.75 3.51
C VAL A 45 1.16 6.28 2.10
N PHE A 46 0.11 5.98 1.35
CA PHE A 46 0.18 5.62 -0.06
C PHE A 46 -0.41 6.73 -0.90
N LEU A 47 0.42 7.32 -1.77
CA LEU A 47 0.03 8.39 -2.67
C LEU A 47 -0.32 7.83 -4.03
N ARG A 48 -1.28 8.44 -4.72
CA ARG A 48 -1.58 8.14 -6.11
C ARG A 48 -1.43 9.43 -6.90
N LYS A 49 -0.62 9.42 -7.96
CA LYS A 49 -0.65 10.51 -8.93
C LYS A 49 -1.95 10.40 -9.72
N ASN A 50 -2.77 11.43 -9.65
CA ASN A 50 -3.84 11.65 -10.62
C ASN A 50 -3.18 12.34 -11.81
N ASP A 51 -2.95 11.57 -12.87
CA ASP A 51 -2.97 12.13 -14.23
C ASP A 51 -4.40 12.02 -14.75
#